data_AF-A0A1Y3BWY7-F1
#
_entry.id   AF-A0A1Y3BWY7-F1
#
_cell.length_a   1.000
_cell.length_b   1.000
_cell.length_c   1.000
_cell.angle_alpha   90.00
_cell.angle_beta   90.00
_cell.angle_gamma   90.00
#
_symmetry.space_group_name_H-M   'P 1'
#
loop_
_entity.id
_entity.type
_entity.pdbx_description
1 polymer ?
#
loop_
_entity_poly.entity_id
_entity_poly.type
_entity_poly.pdbx_seq_one_letter_code
_entity_poly.pdbx_strand_id
1 'polypeptide(L)'
;MEIPNELSKDQIIDVYYTYSVYFTRNDNIKWSSRWDYILDSMPHTNIQWFSILNSLVIVLFLTGMVAMILLRTLHKDIARYNQIDLEDDAQEEFGWKLVHGDIFRSPQHSMLLSVFLGSGVQVLCMAVITLFFACLGFLSPANRGALMTCALILYVCLGTPAGYVSARIYKSCGGYRWKMNVILTSLLCPGIVFSLFFVMNIILWIKGSSAAIPFSTLIALLALWFLVSLPLTFVGAYFGFRKRAIEQPVRTNQIPRQIPDQSFMYLSY
;
A
#
# COMPACT_ATOMS: atom_id res chain seq x y z
N MET A 1 38.44 -27.33 25.36
CA MET A 1 39.54 -26.49 24.83
C MET A 1 39.22 -25.08 25.28
N GLU A 2 39.99 -24.58 26.25
CA GLU A 2 39.82 -23.20 26.73
C GLU A 2 40.38 -22.25 25.68
N ILE A 3 39.64 -21.18 25.37
CA ILE A 3 40.10 -20.13 24.45
C ILE A 3 41.14 -19.29 25.21
N PRO A 4 42.36 -19.07 24.69
CA PRO A 4 43.37 -18.26 25.37
C PRO A 4 42.88 -16.83 25.57
N ASN A 5 43.08 -16.28 26.77
CA ASN A 5 42.65 -14.91 27.11
C ASN A 5 43.47 -13.81 26.42
N GLU A 6 44.63 -14.13 25.83
CA GLU A 6 45.46 -13.17 25.12
C GLU A 6 45.76 -13.67 23.71
N LEU A 7 45.35 -12.88 22.72
CA LEU A 7 45.60 -13.13 21.31
C LEU A 7 46.37 -11.96 20.70
N SER A 8 47.47 -12.26 20.00
CA SER A 8 48.17 -11.27 19.20
C SER A 8 47.28 -10.84 18.03
N LYS A 9 47.29 -9.55 17.67
CA LYS A 9 46.38 -8.94 16.67
C LYS A 9 46.42 -9.62 15.28
N ASP A 10 47.49 -10.34 14.97
CA ASP A 10 47.71 -10.96 13.64
C ASP A 10 47.54 -12.49 13.62
N GLN A 11 47.08 -13.11 14.71
CA GLN A 11 46.93 -14.56 14.79
C GLN A 11 45.54 -15.03 14.34
N ILE A 12 45.49 -15.83 13.27
CA ILE A 12 44.26 -16.48 12.78
C ILE A 12 44.09 -17.80 13.54
N ILE A 13 43.00 -17.95 14.30
CA ILE A 13 42.62 -19.22 14.94
C ILE A 13 41.47 -19.85 14.15
N ASP A 14 41.67 -21.07 13.66
CA ASP A 14 40.60 -21.90 13.13
C ASP A 14 39.83 -22.57 14.28
N VAL A 15 38.65 -22.03 14.58
CA VAL A 15 37.74 -22.59 15.59
C VAL A 15 36.80 -23.59 14.94
N TYR A 16 36.99 -24.88 15.26
CA TYR A 16 36.08 -25.93 14.85
C TYR A 16 34.90 -26.02 15.82
N TYR A 17 33.75 -25.53 15.38
CA TYR A 17 32.51 -25.65 16.12
C TYR A 17 31.88 -27.02 15.88
N THR A 18 31.66 -27.77 16.95
CA THR A 18 30.87 -29.00 16.92
C THR A 18 29.73 -28.86 17.90
N TYR A 19 28.51 -29.19 17.47
CA TYR A 19 27.33 -29.21 18.35
C TYR A 19 26.81 -30.64 18.43
N SER A 20 26.30 -31.02 19.59
CA SER A 20 25.53 -32.25 19.77
C SER A 20 24.10 -31.88 20.13
N VAL A 21 23.13 -32.55 19.50
CA VAL A 21 21.72 -32.36 19.77
C VAL A 21 21.16 -33.64 20.35
N TYR A 22 20.57 -33.53 21.53
CA TYR A 22 19.81 -34.62 22.15
C TYR A 22 18.33 -34.25 22.10
N PHE A 23 17.55 -35.05 21.37
CA PHE A 23 16.11 -34.85 21.29
C PHE A 23 15.42 -35.62 22.42
N THR A 24 14.84 -34.89 23.37
CA THR A 24 14.00 -35.48 24.41
C THR A 24 12.54 -35.35 24.02
N ARG A 25 11.82 -36.47 23.94
CA ARG A 25 10.39 -36.49 23.66
C ARG A 25 9.63 -35.92 24.87
N ASN A 26 8.77 -34.93 24.62
CA ASN A 26 7.89 -34.35 25.63
C ASN A 26 6.44 -34.43 25.13
N ASP A 27 5.66 -35.36 25.68
CA ASP A 27 4.26 -35.57 25.29
C ASP A 27 3.27 -34.64 26.04
N ASN A 28 3.75 -33.85 27.02
CA ASN A 28 2.90 -32.95 27.81
C ASN A 28 2.53 -31.66 27.04
N ILE A 29 3.35 -31.28 26.05
CA ILE A 29 3.17 -30.06 25.28
C ILE A 29 2.62 -30.43 23.90
N LYS A 30 1.41 -29.97 23.58
CA LYS A 30 0.86 -30.12 22.23
C LYS A 30 1.74 -29.37 21.24
N TRP A 31 1.92 -29.91 20.04
CA TRP A 31 2.76 -29.30 18.99
C TRP A 31 2.42 -27.82 18.74
N SER A 32 1.13 -27.47 18.80
CA SER A 32 0.63 -26.10 18.62
C SER A 32 1.13 -25.10 19.66
N SER A 33 1.38 -25.52 20.91
CA SER A 33 1.78 -24.66 22.03
C SER A 33 3.28 -24.68 22.31
N ARG A 34 4.09 -25.33 21.45
CA ARG A 34 5.53 -25.45 21.65
C ARG A 34 6.27 -24.11 21.64
N TRP A 35 5.73 -23.11 20.96
CA TRP A 35 6.32 -21.78 20.86
C TRP A 35 5.86 -20.81 21.95
N ASP A 36 4.88 -21.22 22.78
CA ASP A 36 4.27 -20.35 23.78
C ASP A 36 5.29 -19.90 24.81
N TYR A 37 6.23 -20.77 25.21
CA TYR A 37 7.29 -20.38 26.15
C TYR A 37 8.21 -19.27 25.60
N ILE A 38 8.45 -19.23 24.28
CA ILE A 38 9.26 -18.18 23.65
C ILE A 38 8.48 -16.87 23.65
N LEU A 39 7.18 -16.92 23.34
CA LEU A 39 6.29 -15.77 23.35
C LEU A 39 6.11 -15.22 24.77
N ASP A 40 5.98 -16.09 25.78
CA ASP A 40 5.90 -15.71 27.20
C ASP A 40 7.24 -15.21 27.76
N SER A 41 8.36 -15.73 27.25
CA SER A 41 9.70 -15.28 27.64
C SER A 41 10.12 -13.97 27.00
N MET A 42 9.39 -13.49 25.97
CA MET A 42 9.53 -12.10 25.56
C MET A 42 9.02 -11.24 26.71
N PRO A 43 9.80 -10.28 27.21
CA PRO A 43 9.34 -9.41 28.28
C PRO A 43 8.01 -8.83 27.84
N HIS A 44 6.94 -9.11 28.60
CA HIS A 44 5.63 -8.55 28.30
C HIS A 44 5.84 -7.04 28.16
N THR A 45 5.80 -6.54 26.93
CA THR A 45 5.59 -5.13 26.71
C THR A 45 4.20 -4.92 27.25
N ASN A 46 4.09 -4.55 28.53
CA ASN A 46 2.85 -4.11 29.13
C ASN A 46 2.25 -3.16 28.10
N ILE A 47 1.14 -3.57 27.49
CA ILE A 47 0.44 -2.75 26.51
C ILE A 47 0.31 -1.41 27.21
N GLN A 48 0.92 -0.37 26.64
CA GLN A 48 0.92 0.96 27.23
C GLN A 48 -0.47 1.54 27.05
N TRP A 49 -1.47 0.95 27.71
CA TRP A 49 -2.87 1.32 27.66
C TRP A 49 -3.04 2.80 27.95
N PHE A 50 -2.20 3.34 28.84
CA PHE A 50 -2.13 4.77 29.09
C PHE A 50 -1.69 5.59 27.86
N SER A 51 -0.66 5.15 27.14
CA SER A 51 -0.22 5.80 25.89
C SER A 51 -1.27 5.68 24.78
N ILE A 52 -1.93 4.53 24.67
CA ILE A 52 -3.00 4.30 23.70
C ILE A 52 -4.18 5.21 24.00
N LEU A 53 -4.66 5.24 25.25
CA LEU A 53 -5.76 6.07 25.69
C LEU A 53 -5.43 7.56 25.50
N ASN A 54 -4.23 7.99 25.90
CA ASN A 54 -3.77 9.36 25.71
C ASN A 54 -3.76 9.75 24.21
N SER A 55 -3.22 8.87 23.35
CA SER A 55 -3.23 9.12 21.90
C SER A 55 -4.65 9.20 21.33
N LEU A 56 -5.57 8.37 21.81
CA LEU A 56 -6.97 8.35 21.38
C LEU A 56 -7.69 9.64 21.80
N VAL A 57 -7.48 10.11 23.03
CA VAL A 57 -8.03 11.39 23.52
C VAL A 57 -7.52 12.57 22.70
N ILE A 58 -6.21 12.62 22.41
CA ILE A 58 -5.62 13.67 21.57
C ILE A 58 -6.23 13.65 20.16
N VAL A 59 -6.37 12.49 19.54
CA VAL A 59 -6.97 12.34 18.20
C VAL A 59 -8.45 12.76 18.21
N LEU A 60 -9.24 12.35 19.19
CA LEU A 60 -10.64 12.77 19.33
C LEU A 60 -10.78 14.29 19.52
N PHE A 61 -9.92 14.88 20.34
CA PHE A 61 -9.95 16.32 20.57
C PHE A 61 -9.55 17.11 19.31
N LEU A 62 -8.48 16.70 18.63
CA LEU A 62 -8.03 17.33 17.39
C LEU A 62 -9.07 17.20 16.28
N THR A 63 -9.64 16.01 16.09
CA THR A 63 -10.71 15.77 15.11
C THR A 63 -11.96 16.60 15.43
N GLY A 64 -12.34 16.68 16.72
CA GLY A 64 -13.44 17.54 17.18
C GLY A 64 -13.19 19.04 16.95
N MET A 65 -11.98 19.53 17.23
CA MET A 65 -11.59 20.91 16.97
C MET A 65 -11.63 21.24 15.47
N VAL A 66 -11.05 20.37 14.64
CA VAL A 66 -11.08 20.52 13.17
C VAL A 66 -12.52 20.48 12.65
N ALA A 67 -13.35 19.55 13.15
CA ALA A 67 -14.76 19.46 12.78
C ALA A 67 -15.54 20.72 13.19
N MET A 68 -15.30 21.28 14.37
CA MET A 68 -15.89 22.55 14.82
C MET A 68 -15.48 23.72 13.93
N ILE A 69 -14.19 23.82 13.57
CA ILE A 69 -13.70 24.84 12.64
C ILE A 69 -14.39 24.67 11.28
N LEU A 70 -14.41 23.45 10.74
CA LEU A 70 -15.01 23.14 9.44
C LEU A 70 -16.52 23.39 9.42
N LEU A 71 -17.25 23.01 10.47
CA LEU A 71 -18.68 23.28 10.61
C LEU A 71 -18.96 24.78 10.73
N ARG A 72 -18.11 25.51 11.45
CA ARG A 72 -18.25 26.97 11.60
C ARG A 72 -17.95 27.69 10.29
N THR A 73 -16.92 27.29 9.55
CA THR A 73 -16.62 27.85 8.22
C THR A 73 -17.71 27.50 7.22
N LEU A 74 -18.19 26.25 7.21
CA LEU A 74 -19.26 25.80 6.33
C LEU A 74 -20.60 26.49 6.62
N HIS A 75 -20.98 26.64 7.90
CA HIS A 75 -22.18 27.41 8.28
C HIS A 75 -22.07 28.88 7.85
N LYS A 76 -20.91 29.51 8.10
CA LYS A 76 -20.66 30.90 7.70
C LYS A 76 -20.71 31.06 6.18
N ASP A 77 -20.12 30.13 5.43
CA ASP A 77 -20.15 30.14 3.98
C ASP A 77 -21.57 29.95 3.45
N ILE A 78 -22.32 28.94 3.93
CA ILE A 78 -23.72 28.71 3.51
C ILE A 78 -24.61 29.93 3.82
N ALA A 79 -24.49 30.51 5.03
CA ALA A 79 -25.26 31.68 5.41
C ALA A 79 -24.95 32.89 4.51
N ARG A 80 -23.67 33.07 4.13
CA ARG A 80 -23.24 34.09 3.19
C ARG A 80 -23.81 33.83 1.79
N TYR A 81 -23.82 32.58 1.31
CA TYR A 81 -24.40 32.22 0.01
C TYR A 81 -25.91 32.50 -0.05
N ASN A 82 -26.67 32.15 1.00
CA ASN A 82 -28.12 32.38 1.05
C ASN A 82 -28.49 33.87 1.07
N GLN A 83 -27.60 34.76 1.53
CA GLN A 83 -27.83 36.20 1.52
C GLN A 83 -27.55 36.82 0.14
N ILE A 84 -26.61 36.26 -0.63
CA ILE A 84 -26.20 36.76 -1.95
C ILE A 84 -27.22 36.36 -3.04
N ASP A 85 -27.88 35.21 -2.90
CA ASP A 85 -28.90 34.71 -3.86
C ASP A 85 -30.17 35.61 -3.92
N LEU A 86 -30.30 36.59 -3.02
CA LEU A 86 -31.43 37.53 -2.93
C LEU A 86 -31.15 38.90 -3.57
N GLU A 87 -29.89 39.23 -3.93
CA GLU A 87 -29.50 40.61 -4.27
C GLU A 87 -28.93 40.87 -5.68
N ASP A 88 -28.58 39.88 -6.53
CA ASP A 88 -28.14 40.22 -7.90
C ASP A 88 -28.20 39.06 -8.92
N ASP A 89 -28.84 39.30 -10.07
CA ASP A 89 -28.91 38.40 -11.25
C ASP A 89 -27.68 38.58 -12.19
N ALA A 90 -26.62 39.26 -11.73
CA ALA A 90 -25.48 39.68 -12.55
C ALA A 90 -24.07 39.37 -12.00
N GLN A 91 -23.92 38.55 -10.96
CA GLN A 91 -22.59 38.28 -10.38
C GLN A 91 -21.90 37.02 -10.91
N GLU A 92 -20.69 37.24 -11.43
CA GLU A 92 -19.67 36.26 -11.82
C GLU A 92 -19.66 35.04 -10.87
N GLU A 93 -19.79 33.84 -11.43
CA GLU A 93 -19.66 32.56 -10.71
C GLU A 93 -18.46 32.62 -9.73
N PHE A 94 -18.66 32.51 -8.41
CA PHE A 94 -17.55 32.57 -7.43
C PHE A 94 -17.09 31.18 -6.95
N GLY A 95 -15.77 31.04 -6.75
CA GLY A 95 -15.12 30.01 -5.94
C GLY A 95 -15.32 28.55 -6.41
N TRP A 96 -15.99 27.73 -5.61
CA TRP A 96 -16.15 26.30 -5.86
C TRP A 96 -17.12 25.98 -7.01
N LYS A 97 -18.09 26.86 -7.27
CA LYS A 97 -19.06 26.71 -8.37
C LYS A 97 -18.37 26.86 -9.73
N LEU A 98 -17.31 27.68 -9.81
CA LEU A 98 -16.44 27.77 -10.98
C LEU A 98 -15.68 26.46 -11.25
N VAL A 99 -15.33 25.74 -10.18
CA VAL A 99 -14.45 24.56 -10.23
C VAL A 99 -15.26 23.27 -10.42
N HIS A 100 -16.56 23.30 -10.11
CA HIS A 100 -17.48 22.19 -10.27
C HIS A 100 -17.48 21.57 -11.69
N GLY A 101 -17.31 22.40 -12.74
CA GLY A 101 -17.20 21.96 -14.13
C GLY A 101 -15.80 21.45 -14.55
N ASP A 102 -14.77 21.71 -13.74
CA ASP A 102 -13.37 21.37 -14.02
C ASP A 102 -12.86 20.18 -13.19
N ILE A 103 -13.43 19.90 -12.01
CA ILE A 103 -13.02 18.79 -11.11
C ILE A 103 -13.13 17.42 -11.78
N PHE A 104 -14.22 17.21 -12.52
CA PHE A 104 -14.50 15.91 -13.12
C PHE A 104 -13.86 15.74 -14.50
N ARG A 105 -13.08 16.73 -14.97
CA ARG A 105 -12.38 16.60 -16.24
C ARG A 105 -11.40 15.42 -16.20
N SER A 106 -11.27 14.71 -17.33
CA SER A 106 -10.26 13.67 -17.44
C SER A 106 -8.85 14.28 -17.30
N PRO A 107 -8.00 13.73 -16.41
CA PRO A 107 -6.65 14.24 -16.21
C PRO A 107 -5.78 13.96 -17.43
N GLN A 108 -4.77 14.81 -17.67
CA GLN A 108 -3.83 14.68 -18.79
C GLN A 108 -3.13 13.31 -18.81
N HIS A 109 -2.80 12.76 -17.63
CA HIS A 109 -2.17 11.45 -17.47
C HIS A 109 -3.12 10.40 -16.87
N SER A 110 -4.32 10.27 -17.44
CA SER A 110 -5.34 9.30 -16.99
C SER A 110 -4.87 7.84 -16.93
N MET A 111 -3.93 7.45 -17.80
CA MET A 111 -3.37 6.10 -17.82
C MET A 111 -2.49 5.78 -16.59
N LEU A 112 -1.67 6.74 -16.13
CA LEU A 112 -0.83 6.52 -14.95
C LEU A 112 -1.69 6.51 -13.68
N LEU A 113 -2.68 7.41 -13.61
CA LEU A 113 -3.60 7.48 -12.49
C LEU A 113 -4.37 6.16 -12.30
N SER A 114 -4.92 5.60 -13.39
CA SER A 114 -5.65 4.33 -13.33
C SER A 114 -4.76 3.17 -12.89
N VAL A 115 -3.51 3.13 -13.38
CA VAL A 115 -2.50 2.13 -12.99
C VAL A 115 -2.20 2.20 -11.50
N PHE A 116 -1.85 3.39 -10.98
CA PHE A 116 -1.54 3.54 -9.56
C PHE A 116 -2.72 3.23 -8.66
N LEU A 117 -3.94 3.62 -9.06
CA LEU A 117 -5.12 3.28 -8.27
C LEU A 117 -5.39 1.78 -8.27
N GLY A 118 -5.25 1.10 -9.41
CA GLY A 118 -5.36 -0.36 -9.50
C GLY A 118 -4.35 -1.08 -8.60
N SER A 119 -3.07 -0.69 -8.66
CA SER A 119 -2.03 -1.24 -7.78
C SER A 119 -2.29 -0.92 -6.30
N GLY A 120 -2.79 0.27 -5.99
CA GLY A 120 -3.15 0.66 -4.62
C GLY A 120 -4.26 -0.21 -4.04
N VAL A 121 -5.32 -0.45 -4.82
CA VAL A 121 -6.42 -1.35 -4.40
C VAL A 121 -5.91 -2.77 -4.19
N GLN A 122 -5.01 -3.27 -5.04
CA GLN A 122 -4.41 -4.60 -4.89
C GLN A 122 -3.70 -4.75 -3.55
N VAL A 123 -2.82 -3.79 -3.21
CA VAL A 123 -2.05 -3.80 -1.95
C VAL A 123 -2.98 -3.63 -0.75
N LEU A 124 -3.99 -2.76 -0.85
CA LEU A 124 -4.96 -2.55 0.22
C LEU A 124 -5.80 -3.81 0.49
N CYS A 125 -6.34 -4.45 -0.55
CA CYS A 125 -7.05 -5.72 -0.39
C CYS A 125 -6.14 -6.81 0.18
N MET A 126 -4.89 -6.90 -0.29
CA MET A 126 -3.92 -7.86 0.22
C MET A 126 -3.64 -7.61 1.71
N ALA A 127 -3.43 -6.36 2.11
CA ALA A 127 -3.17 -6.00 3.51
C ALA A 127 -4.36 -6.35 4.40
N VAL A 128 -5.58 -6.01 4.00
CA VAL A 128 -6.81 -6.32 4.76
C VAL A 128 -7.01 -7.83 4.90
N ILE A 129 -6.86 -8.59 3.81
CA ILE A 129 -7.05 -10.05 3.83
C ILE A 129 -5.96 -10.74 4.67
N THR A 130 -4.70 -10.30 4.52
CA THR A 130 -3.58 -10.83 5.31
C THR A 130 -3.76 -10.52 6.79
N LEU A 131 -4.20 -9.30 7.13
CA LEU A 131 -4.49 -8.90 8.50
C LEU A 131 -5.62 -9.75 9.09
N PHE A 132 -6.69 -10.00 8.32
CA PHE A 132 -7.79 -10.86 8.76
C PHE A 132 -7.31 -12.28 9.10
N PHE A 133 -6.51 -12.92 8.25
CA PHE A 133 -5.94 -14.24 8.53
C PHE A 133 -4.93 -14.24 9.69
N ALA A 134 -4.19 -13.14 9.86
CA ALA A 134 -3.31 -12.97 11.01
C ALA A 134 -4.10 -12.85 12.32
N CYS A 135 -5.19 -12.08 12.34
CA CYS A 135 -6.06 -11.92 13.51
C CYS A 135 -6.78 -13.22 13.92
N LEU A 136 -7.07 -14.11 12.97
CA LEU A 136 -7.62 -15.44 13.25
C LEU A 136 -6.59 -16.44 13.80
N GLY A 137 -5.31 -16.06 13.87
CA GLY A 137 -4.23 -16.92 14.38
C GLY A 137 -3.72 -17.98 13.40
N PHE A 138 -4.22 -18.00 12.15
CA PHE A 138 -3.72 -18.92 11.12
C PHE A 138 -2.30 -18.59 10.67
N LEU A 139 -1.89 -17.32 10.80
CA LEU A 139 -0.54 -16.83 10.49
C LEU A 139 0.16 -16.41 11.79
N SER A 140 0.67 -17.38 12.55
CA SER A 140 1.48 -17.08 13.74
C SER A 140 2.80 -16.38 13.34
N PRO A 141 3.19 -15.27 14.00
CA PRO A 141 4.47 -14.59 13.77
C PRO A 141 5.71 -15.49 13.95
N ALA A 142 5.55 -16.64 14.62
CA ALA A 142 6.59 -17.65 14.79
C ALA A 142 7.07 -18.24 13.45
N ASN A 143 6.21 -18.33 12.45
CA ASN A 143 6.55 -18.79 11.10
C ASN A 143 6.79 -17.59 10.16
N ARG A 144 7.86 -16.83 10.39
CA ARG A 144 8.18 -15.61 9.61
C ARG A 144 8.16 -15.84 8.09
N GLY A 145 8.57 -17.03 7.63
CA GLY A 145 8.53 -17.40 6.21
C GLY A 145 7.11 -17.62 5.67
N ALA A 146 6.20 -18.20 6.46
CA ALA A 146 4.83 -18.50 6.03
C ALA A 146 4.00 -17.24 5.81
N LEU A 147 4.21 -16.20 6.62
CA LEU A 147 3.54 -14.91 6.44
C LEU A 147 3.96 -14.25 5.13
N MET A 148 5.26 -14.23 4.82
CA MET A 148 5.79 -13.65 3.59
C MET A 148 5.32 -14.42 2.34
N THR A 149 5.31 -15.75 2.39
CA THR A 149 4.81 -16.56 1.26
C THR A 149 3.31 -16.40 1.07
N CYS A 150 2.53 -16.35 2.15
CA CYS A 150 1.09 -16.09 2.08
C CYS A 150 0.80 -14.71 1.49
N ALA A 151 1.50 -13.66 1.94
CA ALA A 151 1.35 -12.32 1.40
C ALA A 151 1.67 -12.26 -0.11
N LEU A 152 2.74 -12.93 -0.56
CA LEU A 152 3.08 -13.01 -1.98
C LEU A 152 1.99 -13.73 -2.80
N ILE A 153 1.48 -14.87 -2.31
CA ILE A 153 0.41 -15.61 -3.00
C ILE A 153 -0.86 -14.76 -3.06
N LEU A 154 -1.26 -14.14 -1.95
CA LEU A 154 -2.43 -13.26 -1.90
C LEU A 154 -2.28 -12.08 -2.85
N TYR A 155 -1.09 -11.45 -2.90
CA TYR A 155 -0.80 -10.38 -3.84
C TYR A 155 -1.04 -10.80 -5.29
N VAL A 156 -0.53 -11.98 -5.68
CA VAL A 156 -0.67 -12.52 -7.04
C VAL A 156 -2.13 -12.86 -7.36
N CYS A 157 -2.85 -13.50 -6.42
CA CYS A 157 -4.27 -13.84 -6.55
C CYS A 157 -5.17 -12.59 -6.63
N LEU A 158 -4.76 -11.47 -6.02
CA LEU A 158 -5.48 -10.20 -6.03
C LEU A 158 -5.18 -9.34 -7.26
N GLY A 159 -4.54 -9.90 -8.30
CA GLY A 159 -4.37 -9.23 -9.59
C GLY A 159 -5.71 -8.86 -10.27
N THR A 160 -6.77 -9.65 -10.05
CA THR A 160 -8.10 -9.40 -10.64
C THR A 160 -8.73 -8.07 -10.17
N PRO A 161 -8.83 -7.77 -8.85
CA PRO A 161 -9.25 -6.45 -8.37
C PRO A 161 -8.44 -5.29 -8.96
N ALA A 162 -7.12 -5.46 -9.06
CA ALA A 162 -6.20 -4.45 -9.59
C ALA A 162 -6.55 -4.07 -11.03
N GLY A 163 -6.66 -5.08 -11.89
CA GLY A 163 -7.05 -4.91 -13.29
C GLY A 163 -8.45 -4.34 -13.46
N TYR A 164 -9.40 -4.79 -12.63
CA TYR A 164 -10.79 -4.33 -12.66
C TYR A 164 -10.92 -2.84 -12.35
N VAL A 165 -10.32 -2.38 -11.23
CA VAL A 165 -10.39 -0.96 -10.83
C VAL A 165 -9.64 -0.08 -11.82
N SER A 166 -8.43 -0.48 -12.23
CA SER A 166 -7.65 0.26 -13.22
C SER A 166 -8.43 0.45 -14.53
N ALA A 167 -8.99 -0.64 -15.09
CA ALA A 167 -9.75 -0.56 -16.34
C ALA A 167 -11.03 0.28 -16.21
N ARG A 168 -11.72 0.23 -15.07
CA ARG A 168 -12.93 1.02 -14.80
C ARG A 168 -12.64 2.51 -14.75
N ILE A 169 -11.61 2.92 -14.00
CA ILE A 169 -11.21 4.32 -13.91
C ILE A 169 -10.68 4.83 -15.24
N TYR A 170 -9.85 4.04 -15.93
CA TYR A 170 -9.32 4.41 -17.24
C TYR A 170 -10.45 4.65 -18.25
N LYS A 171 -11.49 3.80 -18.24
CA LYS A 171 -12.68 3.97 -19.07
C LYS A 171 -13.48 5.22 -18.68
N SER A 172 -13.64 5.49 -17.38
CA SER A 172 -14.30 6.70 -16.88
C SER A 172 -13.59 7.99 -17.26
N CYS A 173 -12.27 7.97 -17.45
CA CYS A 173 -11.50 9.11 -17.94
C CYS A 173 -11.47 9.23 -19.48
N GLY A 174 -12.31 8.47 -20.21
CA GLY A 174 -12.37 8.51 -21.68
C GLY A 174 -11.25 7.72 -22.39
N GLY A 175 -10.56 6.81 -21.69
CA GLY A 175 -9.50 5.99 -22.26
C GLY A 175 -10.01 4.80 -23.07
N TYR A 176 -9.61 4.70 -24.35
CA TYR A 176 -9.97 3.58 -25.24
C TYR A 176 -8.92 2.46 -25.30
N ARG A 177 -7.65 2.77 -24.98
CA ARG A 177 -6.50 1.85 -25.09
C ARG A 177 -6.38 0.91 -23.88
N TRP A 178 -7.42 0.14 -23.59
CA TRP A 178 -7.50 -0.70 -22.39
C TRP A 178 -6.38 -1.76 -22.33
N LYS A 179 -5.98 -2.36 -23.45
CA LYS A 179 -4.88 -3.35 -23.49
C LYS A 179 -3.56 -2.77 -22.94
N MET A 180 -3.22 -1.54 -23.35
CA MET A 180 -2.03 -0.84 -22.86
C MET A 180 -2.15 -0.55 -21.36
N ASN A 181 -3.33 -0.12 -20.91
CA ASN A 181 -3.58 0.12 -19.49
C ASN A 181 -3.37 -1.14 -18.63
N VAL A 182 -3.81 -2.31 -19.10
CA VAL A 182 -3.60 -3.58 -18.38
C VAL A 182 -2.13 -3.94 -18.28
N ILE A 183 -1.42 -3.90 -19.41
CA ILE A 183 0.01 -4.20 -19.47
C ILE A 183 0.77 -3.27 -18.52
N LEU A 184 0.45 -1.98 -18.54
CA LEU A 184 1.08 -1.00 -17.66
C LEU A 184 0.71 -1.23 -16.18
N THR A 185 -0.53 -1.63 -15.88
CA THR A 185 -0.99 -1.92 -14.51
C THR A 185 -0.22 -3.09 -13.89
N SER A 186 0.04 -4.12 -14.68
CA SER A 186 0.73 -5.32 -14.19
C SER A 186 2.25 -5.22 -14.25
N LEU A 187 2.81 -4.36 -15.10
CA LEU A 187 4.27 -4.23 -15.26
C LEU A 187 4.90 -3.08 -14.48
N LEU A 188 4.22 -1.93 -14.34
CA LEU A 188 4.87 -0.71 -13.83
C LEU A 188 5.24 -0.83 -12.35
N CYS A 189 4.25 -1.02 -11.47
CA CYS A 189 4.51 -1.07 -10.03
C CYS A 189 5.34 -2.32 -9.64
N PRO A 190 4.98 -3.56 -10.07
CA PRO A 190 5.77 -4.73 -9.73
C PRO A 190 7.16 -4.71 -10.37
N GLY A 191 7.31 -4.14 -11.57
CA GLY A 191 8.60 -4.05 -12.26
C GLY A 191 9.58 -3.09 -11.58
N ILE A 192 9.10 -1.95 -11.06
CA ILE A 192 9.94 -1.04 -10.26
C ILE A 192 10.42 -1.74 -8.99
N VAL A 193 9.51 -2.41 -8.27
CA VAL A 193 9.85 -3.14 -7.03
C VAL A 193 10.82 -4.28 -7.33
N PHE A 194 10.58 -5.06 -8.38
CA PHE A 194 11.45 -6.15 -8.79
C PHE A 194 12.83 -5.65 -9.23
N SER A 195 12.92 -4.52 -9.94
CA SER A 195 14.20 -3.93 -10.35
C SER A 195 15.03 -3.49 -9.15
N LEU A 196 14.40 -2.80 -8.18
CA LEU A 196 15.08 -2.40 -6.95
C LEU A 196 15.52 -3.62 -6.13
N PHE A 197 14.64 -4.61 -5.98
CA PHE A 197 14.95 -5.88 -5.34
C PHE A 197 16.10 -6.62 -6.03
N PHE A 198 16.12 -6.64 -7.36
CA PHE A 198 17.16 -7.28 -8.16
C PHE A 198 18.53 -6.64 -7.94
N VAL A 199 18.61 -5.31 -7.98
CA VAL A 199 19.84 -4.57 -7.70
C VAL A 199 20.34 -4.86 -6.28
N MET A 200 19.44 -4.86 -5.29
CA MET A 200 19.80 -5.22 -3.91
C MET A 200 20.29 -6.67 -3.81
N ASN A 201 19.68 -7.61 -4.54
CA ASN A 201 20.10 -9.00 -4.54
C ASN A 201 21.50 -9.20 -5.18
N ILE A 202 21.84 -8.44 -6.22
CA ILE A 202 23.20 -8.45 -6.80
C ILE A 202 24.22 -8.02 -5.75
N ILE A 203 23.95 -6.95 -4.99
CA ILE A 203 24.85 -6.48 -3.93
C ILE A 203 25.04 -7.56 -2.85
N LEU A 204 23.97 -8.28 -2.49
CA LEU A 204 24.03 -9.38 -1.52
C LEU A 204 24.86 -10.57 -2.03
N TRP A 205 24.77 -10.91 -3.31
CA TRP A 205 25.63 -11.94 -3.93
C TRP A 205 27.10 -11.55 -3.91
N ILE A 206 27.44 -10.30 -4.25
CA ILE A 206 28.83 -9.81 -4.23
C ILE A 206 29.41 -9.91 -2.82
N LYS A 207 28.61 -9.63 -1.78
CA LYS A 207 29.03 -9.74 -0.38
C LYS A 207 29.00 -11.16 0.20
N GLY A 208 28.59 -12.17 -0.57
CA GLY A 208 28.48 -13.55 -0.08
C GLY A 208 27.48 -13.72 1.08
N SER A 209 26.46 -12.87 1.15
CA SER A 209 25.50 -12.89 2.26
C SER A 209 24.58 -14.11 2.19
N SER A 210 24.37 -14.81 3.32
CA SER A 210 23.40 -15.90 3.44
C SER A 210 21.95 -15.44 3.26
N ALA A 211 21.69 -14.13 3.28
CA ALA A 211 20.38 -13.55 2.98
C ALA A 211 20.14 -13.35 1.46
N ALA A 212 21.14 -13.61 0.62
CA ALA A 212 21.00 -13.48 -0.82
C ALA A 212 20.05 -14.56 -1.37
N ILE A 213 19.11 -14.14 -2.20
CA ILE A 213 18.08 -15.02 -2.73
C ILE A 213 18.67 -15.78 -3.93
N PRO A 214 18.56 -17.12 -3.98
CA PRO A 214 19.17 -17.91 -5.03
C PRO A 214 18.52 -17.64 -6.40
N PHE A 215 19.30 -17.85 -7.47
CA PHE A 215 18.83 -17.58 -8.83
C PHE A 215 17.55 -18.35 -9.20
N SER A 216 17.39 -19.58 -8.71
CA SER A 216 16.19 -20.40 -8.91
C SER A 216 14.91 -19.72 -8.40
N THR A 217 14.95 -19.15 -7.18
CA THR A 217 13.79 -18.44 -6.61
C THR A 217 13.45 -17.17 -7.37
N LEU A 218 14.44 -16.52 -7.99
CA LEU A 218 14.23 -15.34 -8.82
C LEU A 218 13.48 -15.69 -10.11
N ILE A 219 13.85 -16.80 -10.76
CA ILE A 219 13.09 -17.35 -11.89
C ILE A 219 11.67 -17.73 -11.46
N ALA A 220 11.50 -18.36 -10.29
CA ALA A 220 10.18 -18.73 -9.78
C ALA A 220 9.29 -17.50 -9.55
N LEU A 221 9.83 -16.40 -9.01
CA LEU A 221 9.11 -15.14 -8.84
C LEU A 221 8.71 -14.51 -10.18
N LEU A 222 9.61 -14.52 -11.16
CA LEU A 222 9.30 -14.08 -12.53
C LEU A 222 8.21 -14.93 -13.16
N ALA A 223 8.31 -16.26 -13.05
CA ALA A 223 7.30 -17.19 -13.56
C ALA A 223 5.94 -16.91 -12.91
N LEU A 224 5.89 -16.73 -11.59
CA LEU A 224 4.66 -16.40 -10.87
C LEU A 224 4.05 -15.05 -11.32
N TRP A 225 4.90 -14.04 -11.54
CA TRP A 225 4.46 -12.73 -12.03
C TRP A 225 3.91 -12.81 -13.46
N PHE A 226 4.64 -13.42 -14.39
CA PHE A 226 4.26 -13.44 -15.81
C PHE A 226 3.18 -14.47 -16.15
N LEU A 227 3.19 -15.66 -15.52
CA LEU A 227 2.24 -16.74 -15.83
C LEU A 227 0.93 -16.65 -15.05
N VAL A 228 0.94 -16.04 -13.87
CA VAL A 228 -0.25 -15.99 -13.00
C VAL A 228 -0.77 -14.58 -12.84
N SER A 229 0.07 -13.64 -12.37
CA SER A 229 -0.40 -12.28 -12.06
C SER A 229 -0.85 -11.51 -13.32
N LEU A 230 -0.06 -11.53 -14.40
CA LEU A 230 -0.42 -10.90 -15.67
C LEU A 230 -1.79 -11.36 -16.22
N PRO A 231 -2.05 -12.66 -16.42
CA PRO A 231 -3.36 -13.09 -16.94
C PRO A 231 -4.50 -12.78 -15.96
N LEU A 232 -4.30 -12.87 -14.64
CA LEU A 232 -5.33 -12.49 -13.67
C LEU A 232 -5.71 -11.01 -13.78
N THR A 233 -4.71 -10.11 -13.89
CA THR A 233 -4.98 -8.68 -14.10
C THR A 233 -5.70 -8.42 -15.41
N PHE A 234 -5.39 -9.19 -16.46
CA PHE A 234 -6.08 -9.11 -17.74
C PHE A 234 -7.55 -9.53 -17.64
N VAL A 235 -7.84 -10.64 -16.95
CA VAL A 235 -9.20 -11.10 -16.68
C VAL A 235 -9.98 -10.03 -15.92
N GLY A 236 -9.42 -9.48 -14.84
CA GLY A 236 -10.05 -8.41 -14.07
C GLY A 236 -10.37 -7.17 -14.91
N ALA A 237 -9.41 -6.74 -15.72
CA ALA A 237 -9.58 -5.60 -16.60
C ALA A 237 -10.59 -5.83 -17.72
N TYR A 238 -10.66 -7.04 -18.28
CA TYR A 238 -11.66 -7.40 -19.28
C TYR A 238 -13.08 -7.26 -18.72
N PHE A 239 -13.33 -7.75 -17.50
CA PHE A 239 -14.61 -7.55 -16.81
C PHE A 239 -14.85 -6.08 -16.43
N GLY A 240 -13.80 -5.35 -16.03
CA GLY A 240 -13.87 -3.93 -15.69
C GLY A 240 -14.28 -3.08 -16.89
N PHE A 241 -13.70 -3.33 -18.06
CA PHE A 241 -13.96 -2.56 -19.28
C PHE A 241 -15.33 -2.85 -19.89
N ARG A 242 -15.91 -4.04 -19.64
CA ARG A 242 -17.25 -4.40 -20.13
C ARG A 242 -18.38 -3.70 -19.36
N LYS A 243 -18.14 -3.28 -18.11
CA LYS A 243 -19.11 -2.52 -17.31
C LYS A 243 -19.25 -1.07 -17.84
N ARG A 244 -20.39 -0.43 -17.54
CA ARG A 244 -20.61 0.98 -17.89
C ARG A 244 -19.58 1.87 -17.19
N ALA A 245 -19.16 2.93 -17.87
CA ALA A 245 -18.31 3.95 -17.28
C ALA A 245 -19.04 4.57 -16.09
N ILE A 246 -18.28 4.97 -15.06
CA ILE A 246 -18.82 5.76 -13.96
C ILE A 246 -19.22 7.11 -14.54
N GLU A 247 -20.51 7.43 -14.49
CA GLU A 247 -21.06 8.70 -14.93
C GLU A 247 -20.71 9.78 -13.90
N GLN A 248 -20.32 10.94 -14.40
CA GLN A 248 -19.97 12.07 -13.56
C GLN A 248 -21.26 12.82 -13.20
N PRO A 249 -21.41 13.30 -11.96
CA PRO A 249 -22.63 13.99 -11.53
C PRO A 249 -22.86 15.33 -12.24
N VAL A 250 -21.89 15.79 -13.03
CA VAL A 250 -21.83 17.12 -13.63
C VAL A 250 -21.32 17.02 -15.06
N ARG A 251 -21.86 17.87 -15.95
CA ARG A 251 -21.24 18.11 -17.26
C ARG A 251 -19.95 18.92 -17.10
N THR A 252 -18.86 18.40 -17.65
CA THR A 252 -17.56 19.07 -17.59
C THR A 252 -17.41 20.12 -18.68
N ASN A 253 -16.65 21.17 -18.40
CA ASN A 253 -16.31 22.20 -19.39
C ASN A 253 -15.26 21.66 -20.38
N GLN A 254 -15.41 21.98 -21.67
CA GLN A 254 -14.51 21.51 -22.74
C GLN A 254 -13.21 22.31 -22.88
N ILE A 255 -13.14 23.52 -22.34
CA ILE A 255 -11.94 24.36 -22.33
C ILE A 255 -11.50 24.53 -20.87
N PRO A 256 -10.23 24.24 -20.52
CA PRO A 256 -9.74 24.49 -19.18
C PRO A 256 -9.70 26.00 -18.95
N ARG A 257 -10.18 26.45 -17.80
CA ARG A 257 -10.06 27.86 -17.42
C ARG A 257 -8.59 28.21 -17.23
N GLN A 258 -8.22 29.43 -17.63
CA GLN A 258 -6.88 29.94 -17.35
C GLN A 258 -6.79 30.19 -15.84
N ILE A 259 -5.91 29.44 -15.17
CA ILE A 259 -5.61 29.67 -13.76
C ILE A 259 -4.58 30.81 -13.74
N PRO A 260 -4.88 31.95 -13.08
CA PRO A 260 -3.90 33.02 -12.96
C PRO A 260 -2.68 32.51 -12.18
N ASP A 261 -1.48 32.93 -12.60
CA ASP A 261 -0.24 32.60 -11.90
C ASP A 261 -0.32 33.11 -10.45
N GLN A 262 -0.23 32.20 -9.49
CA GLN A 262 -0.23 32.58 -8.08
C GLN A 262 1.10 33.26 -7.74
N SER A 263 1.05 34.51 -7.28
CA SER A 263 2.23 35.17 -6.73
C SER A 263 2.66 34.49 -5.43
N PHE A 264 3.94 34.19 -5.29
CA PHE A 264 4.58 33.48 -4.17
C PHE A 264 4.25 34.04 -2.75
N MET A 265 3.69 35.25 -2.66
CA MET A 265 3.46 36.01 -1.43
C MET A 265 2.20 35.64 -0.63
N TYR A 266 1.29 34.81 -1.16
CA TYR A 266 0.02 34.48 -0.47
C TYR A 266 0.10 33.32 0.54
N LEU A 267 1.29 32.75 0.78
CA LEU A 267 1.52 31.64 1.72
C LEU A 267 2.08 32.08 3.09
N SER A 268 2.18 33.38 3.36
CA SER A 268 2.83 33.93 4.56
C SER A 268 1.95 34.87 5.42
N TYR A 269 0.71 34.48 5.69
CA TYR A 269 -0.12 35.09 6.74
C TYR A 269 -0.94 34.04 7.50
#